data_AF-A0A656JWM7-F1
#
_entry.id   AF-A0A656JWM7-F1
#
_cell.length_a   1.000
_cell.length_b   1.000
_cell.length_c   1.000
_cell.angle_alpha   90.00
_cell.angle_beta   90.00
_cell.angle_gamma   90.00
#
_symmetry.space_group_name_H-M   'P 1'
#
loop_
_entity.id
_entity.type
_entity.pdbx_description
1 polymer ?
#
loop_
_entity_poly.entity_id
_entity_poly.type
_entity_poly.pdbx_seq_one_letter_code
_entity_poly.pdbx_strand_id
1 'polypeptide(L)'
;KALLLAVYLPRTAAKKNPVSILKQFGILRSPMMQGHVLLSVLVFSGMFTAYTYLADMLERLAGFDGSLVGWCLMGFGAVGLLGNSLGGRMVDR
;
A
#
# COMPACT_ATOMS: atom_id res chain seq x y z
N LYS A 1 12.41 25.35 -11.01
CA LYS A 1 11.98 24.52 -9.85
C LYS A 1 13.04 24.43 -8.74
N ALA A 2 14.34 24.31 -9.05
CA ALA A 2 15.40 24.27 -8.04
C ALA A 2 15.47 25.50 -7.12
N LEU A 3 15.17 26.70 -7.65
CA LEU A 3 15.16 27.95 -6.87
C LEU A 3 14.06 28.00 -5.79
N LEU A 4 12.92 27.34 -6.00
CA LEU A 4 11.82 27.33 -5.03
C LEU A 4 12.14 26.44 -3.83
N LEU A 5 12.88 25.34 -4.04
CA LEU A 5 13.36 24.47 -2.97
C LEU A 5 14.34 25.18 -2.04
N ALA A 6 15.15 26.10 -2.55
CA ALA A 6 16.12 26.85 -1.75
C ALA A 6 15.47 27.91 -0.85
N VAL A 7 14.30 28.42 -1.22
CA VAL A 7 13.60 29.48 -0.47
C VAL A 7 12.63 28.90 0.56
N TYR A 8 11.95 27.79 0.24
CA TYR A 8 10.92 27.21 1.11
C TYR A 8 11.44 26.14 2.07
N LEU A 9 12.62 25.60 1.83
CA LEU A 9 13.25 24.67 2.76
C LEU A 9 14.14 25.49 3.72
N PRO A 10 13.68 25.83 4.94
CA PRO A 10 14.58 26.40 5.93
C PRO A 10 15.74 25.42 6.09
N ARG A 11 16.98 25.94 5.96
CA ARG A 11 18.21 25.21 6.27
C ARG A 11 18.14 24.76 7.72
N THR A 12 17.48 23.63 7.98
CA THR A 12 17.71 22.85 9.18
C THR A 12 19.19 22.53 9.12
N ALA A 13 19.96 23.10 10.04
CA ALA A 13 21.35 22.72 10.26
C ALA A 13 21.37 21.20 10.27
N ALA A 14 21.93 20.61 9.20
CA ALA A 14 22.04 19.18 9.08
C ALA A 14 22.77 18.74 10.34
N LYS A 15 22.05 18.11 11.27
CA LYS A 15 22.66 17.47 12.44
C LYS A 15 23.60 16.46 11.85
N LYS A 16 24.87 16.84 11.78
CA LYS A 16 26.00 16.06 11.30
C LYS A 16 26.38 15.02 12.36
N ASN A 17 25.38 14.32 12.89
CA ASN A 17 25.59 13.08 13.59
C ASN A 17 25.34 12.00 12.55
N PRO A 18 26.37 11.25 12.12
CA PRO A 18 26.12 10.02 11.38
C PRO A 18 25.26 9.17 12.31
N VAL A 19 23.97 9.08 12.02
CA VAL A 19 23.06 8.26 12.82
C VAL A 19 23.47 6.83 12.52
N SER A 20 24.34 6.28 13.38
CA SER A 20 24.85 4.92 13.27
C SER A 20 23.66 3.99 13.01
N ILE A 21 23.76 3.18 11.96
CA ILE A 21 22.70 2.25 11.51
C ILE A 21 22.23 1.38 12.69
N LEU A 22 23.15 1.06 13.61
CA LEU A 22 22.88 0.36 14.87
C LEU A 22 21.93 1.12 15.83
N LYS A 23 21.96 2.45 15.87
CA LYS A 23 20.97 3.26 16.64
C LYS A 23 19.62 3.35 15.93
N GLN A 24 19.57 3.27 14.60
CA GLN A 24 18.31 3.18 13.84
C GLN A 24 17.63 1.82 14.03
N PHE A 25 18.40 0.74 14.20
CA PHE A 25 17.86 -0.57 14.59
C PHE A 25 17.13 -0.55 15.95
N GLY A 26 17.46 0.41 16.84
CA GLY A 26 16.71 0.63 18.08
C GLY A 26 15.27 1.10 17.83
N ILE A 27 15.00 1.79 16.72
CA ILE A 27 13.66 2.26 16.34
C ILE A 27 12.78 1.07 15.91
N LEU A 28 13.37 0.04 15.26
CA LEU A 28 12.68 -1.23 14.98
C LEU A 28 12.22 -1.96 16.24
N ARG A 29 12.88 -1.72 17.38
CA ARG A 29 12.50 -2.25 18.69
C ARG A 29 11.46 -1.40 19.43
N SER A 30 11.02 -0.28 18.85
CA SER A 30 9.93 0.52 19.43
C SER A 30 8.61 -0.26 19.32
N PRO A 31 7.86 -0.46 20.43
CA PRO A 31 6.57 -1.14 20.40
C PRO A 31 5.56 -0.43 19.48
N MET A 32 5.68 0.89 19.33
CA MET A 32 4.82 1.66 18.41
C MET A 32 5.13 1.33 16.93
N MET A 33 6.42 1.19 16.57
CA MET A 33 6.80 0.77 15.22
C MET A 33 6.35 -0.67 14.94
N GLN A 34 6.51 -1.57 15.90
CA GLN A 34 6.03 -2.94 15.79
C GLN A 34 4.51 -3.00 15.61
N GLY A 35 3.76 -2.16 16.32
CA GLY A 35 2.31 -2.02 16.13
C GLY A 35 1.94 -1.60 14.71
N HIS A 36 2.62 -0.59 14.15
CA HIS A 36 2.39 -0.18 12.75
C HIS A 36 2.75 -1.28 11.75
N VAL A 37 3.88 -1.97 11.95
CA VAL A 37 4.30 -3.07 11.08
C VAL A 37 3.31 -4.23 11.16
N LEU A 38 2.89 -4.63 12.37
CA LEU A 38 1.93 -5.69 12.57
C LEU A 38 0.57 -5.35 11.93
N LEU A 39 0.09 -4.13 12.14
CA LEU A 39 -1.14 -3.65 11.49
C LEU A 39 -1.01 -3.71 9.96
N SER A 40 0.13 -3.28 9.42
CA SER A 40 0.38 -3.30 7.98
C SER A 40 0.38 -4.73 7.45
N VAL A 41 1.07 -5.65 8.14
CA VAL A 41 1.07 -7.08 7.80
C VAL A 41 -0.35 -7.63 7.86
N LEU A 42 -1.12 -7.34 8.92
CA LEU A 42 -2.48 -7.84 9.08
C LEU A 42 -3.40 -7.35 7.95
N VAL A 43 -3.30 -6.07 7.60
CA VAL A 43 -4.07 -5.47 6.49
C VAL A 43 -3.67 -6.08 5.15
N PHE A 44 -2.37 -6.21 4.87
CA PHE A 44 -1.90 -6.82 3.63
C PHE A 44 -2.25 -8.30 3.55
N SER A 45 -2.13 -9.07 4.64
CA SER A 45 -2.54 -10.46 4.69
C SER A 45 -4.03 -10.61 4.43
N GLY A 46 -4.88 -9.78 5.04
CA GLY A 46 -6.32 -9.79 4.78
C GLY A 46 -6.63 -9.48 3.31
N MET A 47 -5.99 -8.44 2.77
CA MET A 47 -6.17 -8.03 1.37
C MET A 47 -5.73 -9.14 0.39
N PHE A 48 -4.56 -9.74 0.59
CA PHE A 48 -4.05 -10.82 -0.25
C PHE A 48 -4.91 -12.07 -0.13
N THR A 49 -5.33 -12.44 1.08
CA THR A 49 -6.20 -13.61 1.28
C THR A 49 -7.53 -13.42 0.55
N ALA A 50 -8.18 -12.27 0.72
CA ALA A 50 -9.42 -11.95 0.02
C ALA A 50 -9.23 -11.97 -1.50
N TYR A 51 -8.10 -11.49 -2.02
CA TYR A 51 -7.80 -11.51 -3.45
C TYR A 51 -7.54 -12.93 -3.99
N THR A 52 -6.73 -13.73 -3.28
CA THR A 52 -6.40 -15.11 -3.66
C THR A 52 -7.62 -16.01 -3.65
N TYR A 53 -8.48 -15.87 -2.65
CA TYR A 53 -9.69 -16.70 -2.49
C TYR A 53 -10.96 -16.01 -3.00
N LEU A 54 -10.84 -14.93 -3.77
CA LEU A 54 -11.99 -14.16 -4.25
C LEU A 54 -12.95 -15.03 -5.06
N ALA A 55 -12.41 -15.80 -6.01
CA ALA A 55 -13.21 -16.69 -6.86
C ALA A 55 -13.88 -17.80 -6.03
N ASP A 56 -13.13 -18.43 -5.14
CA ASP A 56 -13.63 -19.48 -4.25
C ASP A 56 -14.72 -18.94 -3.30
N MET A 57 -14.58 -17.70 -2.79
CA MET A 57 -15.64 -17.04 -2.02
C MET A 57 -16.90 -16.79 -2.85
N LEU A 58 -16.77 -16.32 -4.10
CA LEU A 58 -17.94 -16.09 -4.96
C LEU A 58 -18.66 -17.40 -5.31
N GLU A 59 -17.91 -18.47 -5.54
CA GLU A 59 -18.49 -19.78 -5.88
C GLU A 59 -19.10 -20.47 -4.64
N ARG A 60 -18.34 -20.58 -3.54
CA ARG A 60 -18.74 -21.35 -2.36
C ARG A 60 -19.62 -20.59 -1.37
N LEU A 61 -19.38 -19.31 -1.15
CA LEU A 61 -20.15 -18.51 -0.19
C LEU A 61 -21.34 -17.80 -0.84
N ALA A 62 -21.19 -17.30 -2.07
CA ALA A 62 -22.28 -16.63 -2.78
C ALA A 62 -23.11 -17.58 -3.69
N GLY A 63 -22.65 -18.81 -3.92
CA GLY A 63 -23.37 -19.81 -4.70
C GLY A 63 -23.46 -19.48 -6.19
N PHE A 64 -22.53 -18.68 -6.71
CA PHE A 64 -22.52 -18.29 -8.12
C PHE A 64 -22.04 -19.43 -9.01
N ASP A 65 -22.71 -19.61 -10.15
CA ASP A 65 -22.27 -20.52 -11.21
C ASP A 65 -20.93 -20.03 -11.81
N GLY A 66 -20.09 -20.94 -12.28
CA GLY A 66 -18.74 -20.62 -12.77
C GLY A 66 -18.70 -19.53 -13.85
N SER A 67 -19.76 -19.40 -14.64
CA SER A 67 -19.88 -18.31 -15.63
C SER A 67 -19.99 -16.92 -14.97
N LEU A 68 -20.78 -16.79 -13.89
CA LEU A 68 -20.96 -15.53 -13.17
C LEU A 68 -19.69 -15.11 -12.43
N VAL A 69 -18.96 -16.09 -11.86
CA VAL A 69 -17.65 -15.85 -11.24
C VAL A 69 -16.69 -15.23 -12.25
N GLY A 70 -16.62 -15.77 -13.47
CA GLY A 70 -15.82 -15.20 -14.56
C GLY A 70 -16.17 -13.74 -14.88
N TRP A 71 -17.46 -13.41 -15.00
CA TRP A 71 -17.91 -12.03 -15.22
C TRP A 71 -17.55 -11.10 -14.06
N CYS A 72 -17.70 -11.56 -12.81
CA CYS A 72 -17.30 -10.80 -11.63
C CYS A 72 -15.79 -10.51 -11.61
N LEU A 73 -14.95 -11.51 -11.89
CA LEU A 73 -13.50 -11.29 -11.98
C LEU A 73 -13.13 -10.34 -13.12
N MET A 74 -13.83 -10.41 -14.25
CA MET A 74 -13.62 -9.49 -15.37
C MET A 74 -13.97 -8.04 -14.97
N GLY A 75 -15.08 -7.86 -14.24
CA GLY A 75 -15.46 -6.57 -13.65
C GLY A 75 -14.43 -6.08 -12.63
N PHE A 76 -13.93 -6.95 -11.76
CA PHE A 76 -12.87 -6.62 -10.79
C PHE A 76 -11.60 -6.11 -11.50
N GLY A 77 -11.17 -6.80 -12.57
CA GLY A 77 -10.05 -6.37 -13.40
C GLY A 77 -10.30 -5.00 -14.07
N ALA A 78 -11.49 -4.77 -14.61
CA ALA A 78 -11.86 -3.50 -15.22
C ALA A 78 -11.81 -2.33 -14.21
N VAL A 79 -12.32 -2.53 -13.00
CA VAL A 79 -12.22 -1.54 -11.91
C VAL A 79 -10.75 -1.28 -11.55
N GLY A 80 -9.91 -2.31 -11.49
CA GLY A 80 -8.47 -2.18 -11.26
C GLY A 80 -7.77 -1.34 -12.34
N LEU A 81 -8.10 -1.57 -13.61
CA LEU A 81 -7.56 -0.79 -14.73
C LEU A 81 -7.98 0.68 -14.65
N LEU A 82 -9.25 0.95 -14.35
CA LEU A 82 -9.76 2.31 -14.15
C LEU A 82 -9.08 2.99 -12.97
N GLY A 83 -8.95 2.28 -11.84
CA GLY A 83 -8.27 2.78 -10.64
C GLY A 83 -6.81 3.13 -10.91
N ASN A 84 -6.08 2.27 -11.61
CA ASN A 84 -4.68 2.53 -11.98
C ASN A 84 -4.54 3.71 -12.95
N SER A 85 -5.44 3.83 -13.93
CA SER A 85 -5.45 4.95 -14.86
C SER A 85 -5.72 6.29 -14.15
N LEU A 86 -6.69 6.31 -13.23
CA LEU A 86 -6.99 7.49 -12.42
C LEU A 86 -5.84 7.82 -11.46
N GLY A 87 -5.26 6.82 -10.79
CA GLY A 87 -4.11 7.00 -9.92
C GLY A 87 -2.90 7.56 -10.65
N GLY A 88 -2.60 7.03 -11.85
CA GLY A 88 -1.54 7.54 -12.72
C GLY A 88 -1.77 9.01 -13.10
N ARG A 89 -3.01 9.38 -13.44
CA ARG A 89 -3.37 10.77 -13.76
C ARG A 89 -3.31 11.73 -12.56
N MET A 90 -3.56 11.24 -11.35
CA MET A 90 -3.47 12.05 -10.13
C MET A 90 -2.03 12.26 -9.67
N VAL A 91 -1.13 11.30 -9.94
CA VAL A 91 0.31 11.41 -9.64
C VAL A 91 1.04 12.27 -10.66
N ASP A 92 0.55 12.36 -11.90
CA ASP A 92 1.11 13.21 -12.96
C ASP A 92 0.83 14.71 -12.74
N ARG A 93 0.10 15.08 -11.67
CA ARG A 93 -0.10 16.46 -11.22
C ARG A 93 0.68 16.76 -9.95
#